data_AF-A0A3D3P998-F1
#
_entry.id   AF-A0A3D3P998-F1
#
_cell.length_a   1.000
_cell.length_b   1.000
_cell.length_c   1.000
_cell.angle_alpha   90.00
_cell.angle_beta   90.00
_cell.angle_gamma   90.00
#
_symmetry.space_group_name_H-M   'P 1'
#
loop_
_entity.id
_entity.type
_entity.pdbx_description
1 polymer ?
#
loop_
_entity_poly.entity_id
_entity_poly.type
_entity_poly.pdbx_seq_one_letter_code
_entity_poly.pdbx_strand_id
1 'polypeptide(L)' 'MIQIKAGIGLEPYKIEIKSATGNILIADEPVENGGQNKGFSPKELLASALAACTCATLRMYA' A
#
# COMPACT_ATOMS: atom_id res chain seq x y z
N MET A 1 -12.18 0.79 -15.36
CA MET A 1 -12.34 1.53 -14.09
C MET A 1 -11.42 0.89 -13.07
N ILE A 2 -10.64 1.66 -12.31
CA ILE A 2 -9.72 1.11 -11.30
C ILE A 2 -10.57 0.58 -10.14
N GLN A 3 -10.37 -0.68 -9.75
CA GLN A 3 -11.08 -1.30 -8.64
C GLN A 3 -10.07 -1.87 -7.64
N ILE A 4 -10.16 -1.38 -6.40
CA ILE A 4 -9.34 -1.78 -5.26
C ILE A 4 -10.29 -2.25 -4.15
N LYS A 5 -9.94 -3.38 -3.51
CA LYS A 5 -10.65 -3.91 -2.34
C LYS A 5 -9.70 -3.93 -1.16
N ALA A 6 -10.09 -3.33 -0.04
CA ALA A 6 -9.34 -3.39 1.21
C ALA A 6 -10.11 -4.24 2.22
N GLY A 7 -9.40 -5.08 2.97
CA GLY A 7 -9.96 -5.93 4.00
C GLY A 7 -9.11 -5.91 5.27
N ILE A 8 -9.80 -5.92 6.42
CA ILE A 8 -9.18 -6.07 7.73
C ILE A 8 -9.21 -7.55 8.14
N GLY A 9 -8.13 -8.01 8.78
CA GLY A 9 -8.02 -9.37 9.32
C GLY A 9 -8.17 -9.41 10.84
N LEU A 10 -7.72 -10.52 11.44
CA LEU A 10 -7.62 -10.67 12.90
C LEU A 10 -6.44 -9.90 13.50
N GLU A 11 -5.48 -9.56 12.65
CA GLU A 11 -4.26 -8.88 12.99
C GLU A 11 -4.50 -7.37 13.13
N PRO A 12 -4.15 -6.75 14.27
CA PRO A 12 -4.40 -5.34 14.49
C PRO A 12 -3.62 -4.50 13.47
N TYR A 13 -4.29 -3.49 12.91
CA TYR A 13 -3.75 -2.50 11.96
C TYR A 13 -3.20 -3.05 10.63
N LYS A 14 -3.24 -4.36 10.41
CA LYS A 14 -2.91 -4.99 9.13
C LYS A 14 -4.11 -4.96 8.20
N ILE A 15 -3.91 -4.38 7.02
CA ILE A 15 -4.88 -4.30 5.93
C ILE A 15 -4.32 -5.00 4.70
N GLU A 16 -5.11 -5.91 4.13
CA GLU A 16 -4.82 -6.53 2.84
C GLU A 16 -5.58 -5.81 1.72
N ILE A 17 -4.85 -5.35 0.71
CA ILE A 17 -5.37 -4.53 -0.40
C ILE A 17 -5.21 -5.33 -1.69
N LYS A 18 -6.31 -5.60 -2.38
CA LYS A 18 -6.36 -6.38 -3.62
C LYS A 18 -6.72 -5.52 -4.81
N SER A 19 -5.96 -5.63 -5.89
CA SER A 19 -6.33 -5.07 -7.19
C SER A 19 -7.21 -6.03 -7.98
N ALA A 20 -8.00 -5.49 -8.91
CA ALA A 20 -8.74 -6.31 -9.88
C ALA A 20 -7.82 -7.18 -10.78
N THR A 21 -6.54 -6.81 -10.91
CA THR A 21 -5.55 -7.58 -11.68
C THR A 21 -4.93 -8.74 -10.88
N GLY A 22 -5.35 -8.95 -9.63
CA GLY A 22 -4.85 -10.04 -8.78
C GLY A 22 -3.63 -9.70 -7.93
N ASN A 23 -3.14 -8.45 -7.96
CA ASN A 23 -2.03 -8.03 -7.11
C ASN A 23 -2.51 -7.80 -5.67
N ILE A 24 -1.61 -8.07 -4.71
CA ILE A 24 -1.87 -7.88 -3.28
C ILE A 24 -0.82 -6.93 -2.71
N LEU A 25 -1.28 -5.95 -1.95
CA LEU A 25 -0.47 -5.07 -1.11
C LEU A 25 -0.88 -5.24 0.35
N ILE A 26 0.07 -5.07 1.26
CA ILE A 26 -0.18 -5.07 2.70
C ILE A 26 0.13 -3.67 3.21
N ALA A 27 -0.83 -3.07 3.91
CA ALA A 27 -0.59 -1.90 4.74
C ALA A 27 -0.62 -2.33 6.21
N ASP A 28 0.37 -1.92 6.99
CA ASP A 28 0.43 -2.25 8.41
C ASP A 28 1.19 -1.15 9.16
N GLU A 29 0.65 -0.71 10.28
CA GLU A 29 1.34 0.28 11.12
C GLU A 29 2.60 -0.36 11.74
N PRO A 30 3.62 0.45 12.08
CA PRO A 30 4.79 -0.04 12.78
C PRO A 30 4.43 -0.51 14.20
N VAL A 31 5.33 -1.30 14.80
CA VAL A 31 5.11 -1.93 16.11
C VAL A 31 4.87 -0.89 17.21
N GLU A 32 5.53 0.26 17.13
CA GLU A 32 5.34 1.40 18.06
C GLU A 32 3.93 1.98 18.06
N ASN A 33 3.18 1.81 16.96
CA ASN A 33 1.80 2.24 16.81
C ASN A 33 0.78 1.10 16.99
N GLY A 34 1.23 -0.07 17.46
CA GLY A 34 0.40 -1.24 17.72
C GLY A 34 0.16 -2.17 16.53
N GLY A 35 0.78 -1.90 15.37
CA GLY A 35 0.77 -2.81 14.23
C GLY A 35 1.90 -3.85 14.31
N GLN A 36 2.15 -4.56 13.21
CA GLN A 36 3.17 -5.61 13.15
C GLN A 36 4.28 -5.33 12.14
N ASN A 37 4.29 -4.16 11.50
CA ASN A 37 5.28 -3.76 10.51
C ASN A 37 5.45 -4.79 9.36
N LYS A 38 4.34 -5.43 8.93
CA LYS A 38 4.33 -6.47 7.88
C LYS A 38 4.20 -5.92 6.46
N GLY A 39 4.14 -4.61 6.31
CA GLY A 39 4.00 -3.90 5.05
C GLY A 39 4.33 -2.42 5.26
N PHE A 40 4.06 -1.60 4.25
CA PHE A 40 4.18 -0.16 4.42
C PHE A 40 3.09 0.34 5.38
N SER A 41 3.42 1.28 6.25
CA SER A 41 2.38 2.03 6.95
C SER A 41 1.47 2.73 5.92
N PRO A 42 0.21 3.02 6.25
CA PRO A 42 -0.70 3.75 5.36
C PRO A 42 -0.09 5.05 4.79
N LYS A 43 0.73 5.75 5.59
CA LYS A 43 1.44 6.96 5.17
C LYS A 43 2.55 6.68 4.15
N GLU A 44 3.38 5.68 4.41
CA GLU A 44 4.43 5.26 3.47
C GLU A 44 3.82 4.74 2.17
N LEU A 45 2.71 3.99 2.25
CA LEU A 45 2.01 3.48 1.09
C LEU A 45 1.48 4.63 0.21
N LEU A 46 0.89 5.67 0.81
CA LEU A 46 0.46 6.86 0.07
C LEU A 46 1.65 7.58 -0.60
N ALA A 47 2.74 7.78 0.13
CA ALA A 47 3.96 8.38 -0.41
C ALA A 47 4.55 7.54 -1.56
N SER A 48 4.50 6.21 -1.46
CA SER A 48 4.96 5.28 -2.49
C SER A 48 4.15 5.41 -3.78
N ALA A 49 2.84 5.61 -3.70
CA ALA A 49 1.98 5.81 -4.88
C ALA A 49 2.37 7.10 -5.63
N LEU A 50 2.59 8.19 -4.89
CA LEU A 50 3.05 9.46 -5.47
C LEU A 50 4.45 9.32 -6.10
N ALA A 51 5.38 8.67 -5.39
CA ALA A 51 6.72 8.41 -5.89
C ALA A 51 6.69 7.57 -7.18
N ALA A 52 5.86 6.51 -7.23
CA ALA A 52 5.68 5.67 -8.41
C ALA A 52 5.16 6.47 -9.61
N CYS A 53 4.14 7.31 -9.43
CA CYS A 53 3.61 8.19 -10.48
C CYS A 53 4.69 9.17 -11.00
N THR A 54 5.51 9.71 -10.10
CA THR A 54 6.59 10.63 -10.46
C THR A 54 7.68 9.91 -11.26
N CYS A 55 8.16 8.76 -10.78
CA CYS A 55 9.16 7.95 -11.47
C CYS A 55 8.68 7.46 -12.84
N ALA A 56 7.39 7.09 -12.97
CA ALA A 56 6.79 6.73 -14.25
C ALA A 56 6.88 7.90 -15.24
N THR A 57 6.54 9.11 -14.79
CA THR A 57 6.65 10.33 -15.60
C THR A 57 8.08 10.61 -16.02
N LEU A 58 9.04 10.54 -15.08
CA LEU A 58 10.46 10.73 -15.39
C LEU A 58 10.94 9.74 -16.46
N ARG A 59 10.54 8.47 -16.38
CA ARG A 59 10.92 7.45 -17.37
C ARG A 59 10.31 7.72 -18.76
N MET A 60 9.12 8.30 -18.84
CA MET A 60 8.48 8.60 -20.14
C MET A 60 9.19 9.70 -20.92
N TYR A 61 9.88 10.61 -20.23
CA TYR A 61 10.50 11.81 -20.81
C TYR A 61 12.02 11.88 -20.66
N ALA A 62 12.65 10.80 -20.20
CA ALA A 62 14.11 10.66 -20.10
C ALA A 62 14.75 10.18 -21.41
#